data_AF-A0A1A9WA12-F1
#
_entry.id   AF-A0A1A9WA12-F1
#
_cell.length_a   1.000
_cell.length_b   1.000
_cell.length_c   1.000
_cell.angle_alpha   90.00
_cell.angle_beta   90.00
_cell.angle_gamma   90.00
#
_symmetry.space_group_name_H-M   'P 1'
#
loop_
_entity.id
_entity.type
_entity.pdbx_description
1 polymer ?
#
loop_
_entity_poly.entity_id
_entity_poly.type
_entity_poly.pdbx_seq_one_letter_code
_entity_poly.pdbx_strand_id
1 'polypeptide(L)'
;MHVRTYLKKKYYHHYRMERNYDDILPVVNLNVPPQRNSHDSEVHVLENMYRYLCRGDEPWEWHVPPNTWCTTDEAGSVRERISLEIRALARAGGYGRHIPEIKAPRATQGPTCSSFFRNL
;
A
#
# COMPACT_ATOMS: atom_id res chain seq x y z
N MET A 1 19.97 -1.46 0.84
CA MET A 1 20.60 -0.67 1.92
C MET A 1 20.72 0.84 1.55
N HIS A 2 19.69 1.45 0.95
CA HIS A 2 19.79 2.81 0.39
C HIS A 2 19.09 3.89 1.23
N VAL A 3 18.03 3.53 1.96
CA VAL A 3 17.24 4.47 2.76
C VAL A 3 18.05 5.05 3.93
N ARG A 4 18.76 4.20 4.70
CA ARG A 4 19.61 4.67 5.82
C ARG A 4 20.69 5.64 5.35
N THR A 5 21.36 5.33 4.24
CA THR A 5 22.39 6.20 3.65
C THR A 5 21.81 7.55 3.21
N TYR A 6 20.63 7.54 2.59
CA TYR A 6 19.91 8.76 2.25
C TYR A 6 19.59 9.61 3.50
N LEU A 7 19.08 8.98 4.57
CA LEU A 7 18.76 9.67 5.82
C LEU A 7 20.01 10.25 6.50
N LYS A 8 21.11 9.50 6.56
CA LYS A 8 22.42 9.99 7.06
C LYS A 8 22.83 11.27 6.33
N LYS A 9 22.81 11.26 4.99
CA LYS A 9 23.16 12.43 4.16
C LYS A 9 22.21 13.60 4.38
N LYS A 10 20.89 13.36 4.40
CA LYS A 10 19.88 14.41 4.59
C LYS A 10 20.02 15.07 5.97
N TYR A 11 20.23 14.27 7.01
CA TYR A 11 20.42 14.77 8.37
C TYR A 11 21.69 15.62 8.49
N TYR A 12 22.81 15.14 7.94
CA TYR A 12 24.06 15.91 7.93
C TYR A 12 23.92 17.23 7.17
N HIS A 13 23.25 17.22 6.01
CA HIS A 13 23.04 18.44 5.24
C HIS A 13 22.26 19.50 6.02
N HIS A 14 21.25 19.09 6.80
CA HIS A 14 20.38 20.02 7.51
C HIS A 14 20.97 20.46 8.86
N TYR A 15 21.56 19.55 9.63
CA TYR A 15 21.99 19.80 11.00
C TYR A 15 23.51 19.88 11.18
N ARG A 16 24.30 19.60 10.13
CA ARG A 16 25.78 19.50 10.18
C ARG A 16 26.30 18.52 11.23
N MET A 17 25.51 17.50 11.53
CA MET A 17 25.82 16.45 12.49
C MET A 17 25.67 15.08 11.86
N GLU A 18 26.52 14.14 12.27
CA GLU A 18 26.33 12.73 11.95
C GLU A 18 25.34 12.09 12.93
N ARG A 19 24.46 11.23 12.40
CA ARG A 19 23.53 10.44 13.18
C ARG A 19 23.62 8.99 12.76
N ASN A 20 23.86 8.10 13.73
CA ASN A 20 23.78 6.67 13.48
C ASN A 20 22.31 6.24 13.43
N TYR A 21 21.92 5.57 12.35
CA TYR A 21 20.57 5.04 12.14
C TYR A 21 20.52 3.53 12.22
N ASP A 22 21.65 2.85 12.39
CA ASP A 22 21.71 1.40 12.41
C ASP A 22 21.00 0.83 13.65
N ASP A 23 21.09 1.54 14.79
CA ASP A 23 20.42 1.18 16.04
C ASP A 23 18.99 1.77 16.17
N ILE A 24 18.69 2.84 15.44
CA ILE A 24 17.43 3.58 15.56
C ILE A 24 16.39 3.08 14.54
N LEU A 25 16.83 2.61 13.38
CA LEU A 25 15.96 2.13 12.30
C LEU A 25 16.32 0.68 11.97
N PRO A 26 15.96 -0.30 12.83
CA PRO A 26 16.21 -1.71 12.57
C PRO A 26 15.55 -2.11 11.24
N VAL A 27 16.25 -2.95 10.48
CA VAL A 27 15.63 -3.61 9.32
C VAL A 27 14.92 -4.84 9.85
N VAL A 28 13.61 -4.88 9.64
CA VAL A 28 12.74 -5.94 10.12
C VAL A 28 12.20 -6.66 8.90
N ASN A 29 12.47 -7.96 8.83
CA ASN A 29 11.78 -8.81 7.88
C ASN A 29 10.44 -9.17 8.50
N LEU A 30 9.38 -8.50 8.05
CA LEU A 30 8.04 -8.86 8.44
C LEU A 30 7.68 -10.21 7.81
N ASN A 31 6.93 -11.02 8.54
CA ASN A 31 6.39 -12.27 8.00
C ASN A 31 5.11 -11.96 7.23
N VAL A 32 5.26 -11.80 5.91
CA VAL A 32 4.20 -11.36 5.01
C VAL A 32 3.66 -12.56 4.24
N PRO A 33 2.35 -12.64 3.95
CA PRO A 33 1.83 -13.69 3.09
C PRO A 33 2.59 -13.73 1.76
N PRO A 34 3.12 -14.88 1.33
CA PRO A 34 3.87 -14.96 0.10
C PRO A 34 2.94 -14.78 -1.11
N GLN A 35 3.48 -14.17 -2.17
CA GLN A 35 2.84 -14.20 -3.49
C GLN A 35 3.10 -15.55 -4.17
N ARG A 36 2.13 -16.10 -4.90
CA ARG A 36 2.33 -17.34 -5.68
C ARG A 36 2.79 -17.12 -7.12
N ASN A 37 2.66 -15.91 -7.64
CA ASN A 37 3.04 -15.58 -9.02
C ASN A 37 3.96 -14.36 -9.06
N SER A 38 4.63 -14.16 -10.18
CA SER A 38 5.56 -13.04 -10.42
C SER A 38 4.87 -11.75 -10.90
N HIS A 39 3.55 -11.73 -11.01
CA HIS A 39 2.78 -10.64 -11.64
C HIS A 39 1.91 -9.85 -10.64
N ASP A 40 1.78 -10.31 -9.40
CA ASP A 40 0.97 -9.68 -8.36
C ASP A 40 1.79 -8.92 -7.32
N SER A 41 3.10 -8.78 -7.52
CA SER A 41 3.97 -8.15 -6.53
C SER A 41 3.53 -6.73 -6.19
N GLU A 42 3.12 -5.98 -7.21
CA GLU A 42 2.59 -4.63 -7.11
C GLU A 42 1.19 -4.61 -6.49
N VAL A 43 0.36 -5.63 -6.73
CA VAL A 43 -0.98 -5.76 -6.13
C VAL A 43 -0.86 -5.94 -4.62
N HIS A 44 0.03 -6.83 -4.17
CA HIS A 44 0.33 -7.01 -2.75
C HIS A 44 0.87 -5.72 -2.12
N VAL A 45 1.77 -5.00 -2.81
CA VAL A 45 2.31 -3.72 -2.31
C VAL A 45 1.21 -2.68 -2.15
N LEU A 46 0.40 -2.47 -3.17
CA LEU A 46 -0.68 -1.47 -3.15
C LEU A 46 -1.70 -1.77 -2.05
N GLU A 47 -2.13 -3.02 -1.93
CA GLU A 47 -3.13 -3.39 -0.93
C GLU A 47 -2.57 -3.33 0.50
N ASN A 48 -1.35 -3.79 0.72
CA ASN A 48 -0.73 -3.68 2.04
C ASN A 48 -0.51 -2.23 2.44
N MET A 49 -0.13 -1.34 1.50
CA MET A 49 -0.07 0.10 1.75
C MET A 49 -1.44 0.70 2.05
N TYR A 50 -2.46 0.35 1.28
CA TYR A 50 -3.84 0.81 1.51
C TYR A 50 -4.33 0.40 2.89
N ARG A 51 -4.22 -0.89 3.24
CA ARG A 51 -4.61 -1.40 4.56
C ARG A 51 -3.77 -0.76 5.68
N TYR A 52 -2.49 -0.51 5.44
CA TYR A 52 -1.62 0.20 6.38
C TYR A 52 -2.06 1.64 6.61
N LEU A 53 -2.53 2.36 5.59
CA LEU A 53 -2.97 3.75 5.73
C LEU A 53 -4.40 3.87 6.28
N CYS A 54 -5.27 2.90 5.98
CA CYS A 54 -6.69 2.96 6.32
C CYS A 54 -7.05 2.49 7.73
N ARG A 55 -6.07 2.04 8.52
CA ARG A 55 -6.24 1.69 9.94
C ARG A 55 -6.49 2.88 10.87
N GLY A 56 -6.27 4.12 10.42
CA GLY A 56 -6.40 5.31 11.26
C GLY A 56 -5.47 5.28 12.49
N ASP A 57 -6.01 5.63 13.66
CA ASP A 57 -5.27 5.74 14.94
C ASP A 57 -5.13 4.41 15.69
N GLU A 58 -5.48 3.27 15.08
CA GLU A 58 -5.33 1.97 15.73
C GLU A 58 -3.86 1.75 16.15
N PRO A 59 -3.57 1.41 17.43
CA PRO A 59 -2.21 1.17 17.88
C PRO A 59 -1.59 0.00 17.11
N TRP A 60 -0.38 0.18 16.58
CA TRP A 60 0.42 -0.98 16.20
C TRP A 60 1.89 -0.79 16.44
N GLU A 61 2.50 -1.92 16.74
CA GLU A 61 3.92 -2.04 16.94
C GLU A 61 4.57 -2.34 15.60
N TRP A 62 5.62 -1.58 15.27
CA TRP A 62 6.27 -1.63 13.95
C TRP A 62 6.81 -3.01 13.54
N HIS A 63 6.93 -3.93 14.49
CA HIS A 63 7.42 -5.29 14.31
C HIS A 63 6.33 -6.35 14.23
N VAL A 64 5.06 -6.02 14.48
CA VAL A 64 3.94 -6.96 14.44
C VAL A 64 3.16 -6.72 13.16
N PRO A 65 3.32 -7.51 12.08
CA PRO A 65 2.58 -7.27 10.86
C PRO A 65 1.06 -7.36 11.13
N PRO A 66 0.24 -6.45 10.57
CA PRO A 66 -1.20 -6.61 10.65
C PRO A 66 -1.64 -7.99 10.17
N ASN A 67 -2.59 -8.63 10.85
CA ASN A 67 -3.18 -9.90 10.40
C ASN A 67 -3.95 -9.77 9.07
N THR A 68 -4.15 -8.53 8.63
CA THR A 68 -4.91 -8.15 7.45
C THR A 68 -4.02 -7.99 6.22
N TRP A 69 -2.83 -8.58 6.12
CA TRP A 69 -2.05 -8.45 4.87
C TRP A 69 -2.70 -9.20 3.72
N CYS A 70 -2.54 -8.67 2.50
CA CYS A 70 -3.08 -9.26 1.29
C CYS A 70 -2.49 -10.67 1.09
N THR A 71 -3.37 -11.66 1.09
CA THR A 71 -3.05 -13.05 0.79
C THR A 71 -3.03 -13.31 -0.71
N THR A 72 -2.50 -14.47 -1.12
CA THR A 72 -2.56 -14.88 -2.54
C THR A 72 -4.01 -14.99 -3.03
N ASP A 73 -4.90 -15.53 -2.21
CA ASP A 73 -6.28 -15.81 -2.62
C ASP A 73 -7.08 -14.50 -2.81
N GLU A 74 -6.64 -13.41 -2.16
CA GLU A 74 -7.21 -12.07 -2.34
C GLU A 74 -6.63 -11.32 -3.55
N ALA A 75 -5.43 -11.65 -4.03
CA ALA A 75 -4.75 -10.84 -5.05
C ALA A 75 -5.59 -10.64 -6.32
N GLY A 76 -6.33 -11.67 -6.75
CA GLY A 76 -7.23 -11.59 -7.90
C GLY A 76 -8.37 -10.58 -7.69
N SER A 77 -9.06 -10.64 -6.55
CA SER A 77 -10.18 -9.72 -6.25
C SER A 77 -9.69 -8.30 -5.97
N VAL A 78 -8.52 -8.14 -5.36
CA VAL A 78 -7.86 -6.84 -5.18
C VAL A 78 -7.54 -6.20 -6.53
N ARG A 79 -6.96 -6.95 -7.46
CA ARG A 79 -6.67 -6.47 -8.82
C ARG A 79 -7.94 -5.99 -9.54
N GLU A 80 -9.01 -6.76 -9.43
CA GLU A 80 -10.32 -6.37 -9.99
C GLU A 80 -10.85 -5.10 -9.36
N ARG A 81 -10.79 -4.98 -8.03
CA ARG A 81 -11.22 -3.79 -7.30
C ARG A 81 -10.43 -2.55 -7.73
N ILE A 82 -9.10 -2.63 -7.80
CA ILE A 82 -8.24 -1.52 -8.26
C ILE A 82 -8.63 -1.10 -9.68
N SER A 83 -8.86 -2.05 -10.58
CA SER A 83 -9.32 -1.76 -11.95
C SER A 83 -10.65 -1.03 -11.96
N LEU A 84 -11.63 -1.46 -11.15
CA LEU A 84 -12.93 -0.80 -11.04
C LEU A 84 -12.82 0.63 -10.48
N GLU A 85 -11.99 0.85 -9.46
CA GLU A 85 -11.73 2.17 -8.89
C GLU A 85 -11.09 3.12 -9.90
N ILE A 86 -10.05 2.68 -10.62
CA ILE A 86 -9.41 3.46 -11.68
C ILE A 86 -10.42 3.84 -12.78
N ARG A 87 -11.28 2.91 -13.17
CA ARG A 87 -12.35 3.17 -14.17
C ARG A 87 -13.35 4.21 -13.66
N ALA A 88 -13.78 4.09 -12.42
CA ALA A 88 -14.71 5.04 -11.82
C ALA A 88 -14.11 6.46 -11.80
N LEU A 89 -12.84 6.59 -11.38
CA LEU A 89 -12.11 7.86 -11.38
C LEU A 89 -11.94 8.42 -12.80
N ALA A 90 -11.57 7.59 -13.77
CA ALA A 90 -11.41 8.01 -15.15
C ALA A 90 -12.74 8.47 -15.78
N ARG A 91 -13.87 7.81 -15.46
CA ARG A 91 -15.21 8.27 -15.87
C ARG A 91 -15.56 9.61 -15.25
N ALA A 92 -15.33 9.78 -13.95
CA ALA A 92 -15.56 11.03 -13.25
C ALA A 92 -14.72 12.18 -13.82
N GLY A 93 -13.49 11.88 -14.27
CA GLY A 93 -12.60 12.83 -14.96
C GLY A 93 -12.92 13.09 -16.43
N GLY A 94 -14.03 12.56 -16.98
CA GLY A 94 -14.44 12.81 -18.36
C GLY A 94 -13.82 11.89 -19.43
N TYR A 95 -13.00 10.90 -19.04
CA TYR A 95 -12.38 9.93 -19.95
C TYR A 95 -13.26 8.70 -20.23
N GLY A 96 -14.55 8.76 -19.90
CA GLY A 96 -15.47 7.62 -19.99
C GLY A 96 -15.55 6.97 -21.37
N ARG A 97 -15.34 7.73 -22.45
CA ARG A 97 -15.35 7.24 -23.84
C ARG A 97 -14.14 6.38 -24.23
N HIS A 98 -13.08 6.38 -23.40
CA HIS A 98 -11.84 5.65 -23.66
C HIS A 98 -11.71 4.38 -22.80
N ILE A 99 -12.74 4.03 -22.03
CA ILE A 99 -12.71 2.91 -21.07
C ILE A 99 -13.49 1.73 -21.66
N PRO A 100 -12.84 0.60 -21.99
CA PRO A 100 -13.52 -0.59 -22.48
C PRO A 100 -14.53 -1.13 -21.45
N GLU A 101 -15.74 -1.44 -21.90
CA GLU A 101 -16.73 -2.15 -21.09
C GLU A 101 -16.20 -3.55 -20.74
N ILE A 102 -16.18 -3.88 -19.46
CA ILE A 102 -15.95 -5.25 -18.98
C ILE A 102 -17.21 -5.65 -18.23
N LYS A 103 -17.69 -6.88 -18.45
CA LYS A 103 -18.82 -7.44 -17.69
C LYS A 103 -18.50 -7.35 -16.19
N ALA A 104 -19.39 -6.73 -15.43
CA ALA A 104 -19.22 -6.55 -13.99
C ALA A 104 -19.09 -7.93 -13.29
N PRO A 105 -17.99 -8.19 -12.56
CA PRO A 105 -17.90 -9.35 -11.68
C PRO A 105 -18.58 -9.06 -10.33
N ARG A 106 -18.86 -10.14 -9.59
CA ARG A 106 -19.60 -10.12 -8.31
C ARG A 106 -18.92 -9.21 -7.29
N ALA A 107 -19.74 -8.38 -6.63
CA ALA A 107 -19.30 -7.50 -5.56
C ALA A 107 -18.52 -8.29 -4.50
N THR A 108 -17.23 -8.00 -4.37
CA THR A 108 -16.44 -8.36 -3.20
C THR A 108 -16.34 -7.10 -2.33
N GLN A 109 -16.96 -7.13 -1.16
CA GLN A 109 -16.85 -6.07 -0.16
C GLN A 109 -15.42 -6.11 0.39
N GLY A 110 -14.53 -5.29 -0.16
CA GLY A 110 -13.23 -5.00 0.43
C GLY A 110 -13.37 -4.05 1.62
N PRO A 111 -12.35 -3.97 2.50
CA PRO A 111 -12.36 -3.03 3.61
C PRO A 111 -12.50 -1.58 3.09
N THR A 112 -13.46 -0.84 3.63
CA THR A 112 -13.72 0.55 3.23
C THR A 112 -12.95 1.52 4.11
N CYS A 113 -12.12 2.35 3.49
CA CYS A 113 -11.41 3.44 4.15
C CYS A 113 -12.40 4.57 4.43
N SER A 114 -13.05 4.58 5.60
CA SER A 114 -14.16 5.51 5.83
C SER A 114 -13.73 6.94 6.17
N SER A 115 -12.47 7.19 6.54
CA SER A 115 -12.10 8.47 7.17
C SER A 115 -10.83 9.19 6.67
N PHE A 116 -9.85 8.52 6.03
CA PHE A 116 -8.55 9.16 5.78
C PHE A 116 -8.51 10.10 4.56
N PHE A 117 -9.10 9.70 3.42
CA PHE A 117 -9.00 10.47 2.17
C PHE A 117 -10.04 11.60 2.01
N ARG A 118 -10.88 11.87 3.01
CA ARG A 118 -11.85 12.98 2.94
C ARG A 118 -11.22 14.35 3.24
N ASN A 119 -9.98 14.37 3.75
CA ASN A 119 -9.32 15.57 4.24
C ASN A 119 -7.99 15.91 3.52
N LEU A 120 -7.75 15.30 2.35
CA LEU A 120 -6.68 15.70 1.43
C LEU A 120 -7.30 16.46 0.25
#